data_AF-A0AAU4R1U9-F1
#
_entry.id   AF-A0AAU4R1U9-F1
#
_cell.length_a   1.000
_cell.length_b   1.000
_cell.length_c   1.000
_cell.angle_alpha   90.00
_cell.angle_beta   90.00
_cell.angle_gamma   90.00
#
_symmetry.space_group_name_H-M   'P 1'
#
loop_
_entity.id
_entity.type
_entity.pdbx_description
1 polymer ?
#
loop_
_entity_poly.entity_id
_entity_poly.type
_entity_poly.pdbx_seq_one_letter_code
_entity_poly.pdbx_strand_id
1 'polypeptide(L)'
;MEARDGVRARLLAWSDLVATERACAAPDRSVEAMTAFLLRHAQWLCAHTAAADAVAEIDETAAKAKRAAYPHRTRKFRVGPCVEQQCDGSLVAVIQSHEQLLPSELRCDIDPEHTWPAHRWRELDRRVSRQNSSGGERWLTVVEVSKLWGLSTSNVYRLASVNSWRRRANGRRVYYYEADVLQSVG
;
A
#
# COMPACT_ATOMS: atom_id res chain seq x y z
N MET A 1 17.85 21.07 -5.57
CA MET A 1 17.88 22.36 -4.87
C MET A 1 16.51 22.68 -4.28
N GLU A 2 15.43 22.53 -5.05
CA GLU A 2 14.04 22.88 -4.71
C GLU A 2 13.45 22.26 -3.42
N ALA A 3 13.75 21.00 -3.08
CA ALA A 3 13.11 20.31 -1.95
C ALA A 3 13.50 20.88 -0.57
N ARG A 4 14.76 21.30 -0.39
CA ARG A 4 15.25 21.84 0.90
C ARG A 4 14.67 23.23 1.16
N ASP A 5 14.53 24.04 0.11
CA ASP A 5 13.96 25.38 0.19
C ASP A 5 12.45 25.30 0.46
N GLY A 6 11.74 24.35 -0.16
CA GLY A 6 10.33 24.08 0.14
C GLY A 6 10.08 23.66 1.60
N VAL A 7 10.92 22.76 2.14
CA VAL A 7 10.85 22.38 3.57
C VAL A 7 11.07 23.59 4.48
N ARG A 8 12.08 24.41 4.20
CA ARG A 8 12.38 25.59 5.00
C ARG A 8 11.24 26.60 4.95
N ALA A 9 10.70 26.90 3.77
CA ALA A 9 9.60 27.85 3.60
C ALA A 9 8.36 27.41 4.37
N ARG A 10 8.04 26.11 4.34
CA ARG A 10 6.88 25.57 5.05
C ARG A 10 7.05 25.63 6.56
N LEU A 11 8.20 25.21 7.09
CA LEU A 11 8.48 25.28 8.52
C LEU A 11 8.51 26.73 9.03
N LEU A 12 9.00 27.66 8.21
CA LEU A 12 9.01 29.08 8.55
C LEU A 12 7.58 29.63 8.66
N ALA A 13 6.72 29.38 7.68
CA ALA A 13 5.33 29.84 7.70
C ALA A 13 4.57 29.38 8.95
N TRP A 14 4.71 28.10 9.31
CA TRP A 14 4.07 27.57 10.53
C TRP A 14 4.72 28.09 11.81
N SER A 15 6.03 28.33 11.82
CA SER A 15 6.73 28.91 12.98
C SER A 15 6.32 30.37 13.21
N ASP A 16 6.16 31.15 12.13
CA ASP A 16 5.73 32.55 12.18
C ASP A 16 4.27 32.67 12.66
N LEU A 17 3.38 31.77 12.24
CA LEU A 17 2.01 31.70 12.75
C LEU A 17 1.99 31.46 14.25
N VAL A 18 2.71 30.43 14.72
CA VAL A 18 2.78 30.10 16.15
C VAL A 18 3.40 31.25 16.95
N ALA A 19 4.50 31.83 16.48
CA ALA A 19 5.17 32.94 17.17
C ALA A 19 4.27 34.17 17.29
N THR A 20 3.52 34.49 16.24
CA THR A 20 2.60 35.62 16.18
C THR A 20 1.41 35.41 17.11
N GLU A 21 0.70 34.29 16.97
CA GLU A 21 -0.54 34.05 17.71
C GLU A 21 -0.30 33.71 19.18
N ARG A 22 0.84 33.09 19.50
CA ARG A 22 1.23 32.83 20.90
C ARG A 22 2.05 33.96 21.52
N ALA A 23 2.35 35.02 20.77
CA ALA A 23 3.19 36.14 21.19
C ALA A 23 4.52 35.67 21.84
N CYS A 24 5.20 34.71 21.21
CA CYS A 24 6.46 34.16 21.70
C CYS A 24 7.62 34.41 20.74
N ALA A 25 8.85 34.26 21.24
CA ALA A 25 10.03 34.45 20.42
C ALA A 25 10.09 33.43 19.27
N ALA A 26 10.29 33.93 18.05
CA ALA A 26 10.48 33.10 16.87
C ALA A 26 11.78 32.29 16.97
N PRO A 27 11.80 31.05 16.45
CA PRO A 27 13.02 30.25 16.41
C PRO A 27 14.01 30.76 15.37
N ASP A 28 15.25 30.31 15.46
CA ASP A 28 16.23 30.48 14.38
C ASP A 28 15.72 29.85 13.08
N ARG A 29 16.11 30.44 11.94
CA ARG A 29 15.68 30.01 10.59
C ARG A 29 16.36 28.72 10.09
N SER A 30 16.88 27.91 10.99
CA SER A 30 17.39 26.57 10.68
C SER A 30 16.24 25.56 10.69
N VAL A 31 16.31 24.53 9.84
CA VAL A 31 15.27 23.48 9.78
C VAL A 31 15.12 22.78 11.13
N GLU A 32 16.24 22.55 11.82
CA GLU A 32 16.27 21.92 13.14
C GLU A 32 15.58 22.78 14.21
N ALA A 33 15.92 24.07 14.31
CA ALA A 33 15.34 24.96 15.30
C ALA A 33 13.84 25.18 15.09
N MET A 34 13.41 25.37 13.83
CA MET A 34 11.99 25.48 13.50
C MET A 34 11.22 24.19 13.80
N THR A 35 11.79 23.02 13.49
CA THR A 35 11.16 21.73 13.82
C THR A 35 11.02 21.55 15.32
N ALA A 36 12.07 21.83 16.09
CA ALA A 36 12.04 21.74 17.55
C ALA A 36 11.01 22.71 18.16
N PHE A 37 10.90 23.92 17.62
CA PHE A 37 9.91 24.90 18.03
C PHE A 37 8.48 24.43 17.75
N LEU A 38 8.19 23.95 16.54
CA LEU A 38 6.87 23.41 16.19
C LEU A 38 6.50 22.19 17.03
N LEU A 39 7.45 21.29 17.32
CA LEU A 39 7.21 20.15 18.21
C LEU A 39 6.83 20.58 19.63
N ARG A 40 7.50 21.60 20.19
CA ARG A 40 7.13 22.16 21.51
C ARG A 40 5.73 22.77 21.53
N HIS A 41 5.24 23.24 20.39
CA HIS A 41 3.91 23.84 20.24
C HIS A 41 2.89 22.93 19.57
N ALA A 42 3.20 21.64 19.36
CA ALA A 42 2.36 20.71 18.60
C ALA A 42 0.95 20.55 19.22
N GLN A 43 0.85 20.48 20.55
CA GLN A 43 -0.45 20.38 21.21
C GLN A 43 -1.34 21.61 20.95
N TRP A 44 -0.73 22.80 20.90
CA TRP A 44 -1.46 24.03 20.58
C TRP A 44 -1.88 24.05 19.11
N LEU A 45 -0.99 23.65 18.19
CA LEU A 45 -1.31 23.51 16.76
C LEU A 45 -2.45 22.51 16.52
N CYS A 46 -2.49 21.40 17.25
CA CYS A 46 -3.58 20.43 17.15
C CYS A 46 -4.94 20.95 17.64
N ALA A 47 -4.95 21.98 18.51
CA ALA A 47 -6.16 22.64 18.98
C ALA A 47 -6.54 23.87 18.13
N HIS A 48 -5.66 24.30 17.22
CA HIS A 48 -5.88 25.45 16.36
C HIS A 48 -6.91 25.13 15.26
N THR A 49 -7.63 26.13 14.77
CA THR A 49 -8.64 25.95 13.70
C THR A 49 -8.04 25.41 12.41
N ALA A 50 -6.79 25.78 12.12
CA ALA A 50 -6.00 25.30 10.98
C ALA A 50 -5.23 23.99 11.25
N ALA A 51 -5.59 23.21 12.29
CA ALA A 51 -4.89 21.96 12.62
C ALA A 51 -4.86 20.96 11.45
N ALA A 52 -5.98 20.83 10.72
CA ALA A 52 -6.06 19.93 9.57
C ALA A 52 -5.09 20.34 8.46
N ASP A 53 -5.01 21.64 8.17
CA ASP A 53 -4.08 22.19 7.19
C ASP A 53 -2.63 21.95 7.65
N ALA A 54 -2.30 22.27 8.91
CA ALA A 54 -0.97 22.05 9.46
C ALA A 54 -0.50 20.60 9.30
N VAL A 55 -1.36 19.63 9.60
CA VAL A 55 -1.05 18.20 9.45
C VAL A 55 -0.86 17.84 7.98
N ALA A 56 -1.79 18.22 7.10
CA ALA A 56 -1.70 17.90 5.68
C ALA A 56 -0.44 18.49 5.03
N GLU A 57 -0.16 19.75 5.37
CA GLU A 57 0.97 20.51 4.85
C GLU A 57 2.33 19.98 5.31
N ILE A 58 2.46 19.61 6.59
CA ILE A 58 3.67 19.01 7.14
C ILE A 58 3.87 17.60 6.57
N ASP A 59 2.82 16.79 6.45
CA ASP A 59 2.91 15.44 5.88
C ASP A 59 3.30 15.48 4.40
N GLU A 60 2.67 16.35 3.61
CA GLU A 60 3.02 16.52 2.20
C GLU A 60 4.49 16.95 2.02
N THR A 61 4.93 17.93 2.83
CA THR A 61 6.30 18.44 2.82
C THR A 61 7.29 17.35 3.23
N ALA A 62 6.99 16.57 4.28
CA ALA A 62 7.81 15.45 4.71
C ALA A 62 7.87 14.35 3.65
N ALA A 63 6.76 14.05 2.96
CA ALA A 63 6.71 13.08 1.87
C ALA A 63 7.57 13.53 0.68
N LYS A 64 7.50 14.81 0.28
CA LYS A 64 8.36 15.40 -0.76
C LYS A 64 9.83 15.34 -0.38
N ALA A 65 10.17 15.73 0.85
CA ALA A 65 11.54 15.67 1.37
C ALA A 65 12.08 14.24 1.39
N LYS A 66 11.28 13.28 1.86
CA LYS A 66 11.64 11.84 1.86
C LYS A 66 11.88 11.32 0.44
N ARG A 67 11.05 11.71 -0.55
CA ARG A 67 11.26 11.33 -1.95
C ARG A 67 12.55 11.91 -2.53
N ALA A 68 12.87 13.16 -2.21
CA ALA A 68 14.08 13.82 -2.69
C ALA A 68 15.37 13.30 -2.01
N ALA A 69 15.31 13.00 -0.71
CA ALA A 69 16.45 12.47 0.04
C ALA A 69 16.70 10.97 -0.24
N TYR A 70 15.65 10.23 -0.61
CA TYR A 70 15.71 8.79 -0.89
C TYR A 70 15.02 8.45 -2.21
N PRO A 71 15.57 8.88 -3.36
CA PRO A 71 14.98 8.64 -4.67
C PRO A 71 14.86 7.14 -5.02
N HIS A 72 15.74 6.30 -4.49
CA HIS A 72 15.84 4.86 -4.78
C HIS A 72 15.29 3.96 -3.66
N ARG A 73 14.15 4.30 -3.07
CA ARG A 73 13.60 3.48 -1.98
C ARG A 73 13.12 2.12 -2.50
N THR A 74 13.74 1.05 -2.01
CA THR A 74 13.21 -0.31 -2.09
C THR A 74 11.80 -0.33 -1.52
N ARG A 75 10.80 -0.63 -2.35
CA ARG A 75 9.40 -0.73 -1.90
C ARG A 75 9.14 -2.16 -1.45
N LYS A 76 8.64 -2.31 -0.22
CA LYS A 76 8.23 -3.62 0.33
C LYS A 76 6.72 -3.66 0.50
N PHE A 77 6.05 -4.69 -0.01
CA PHE A 77 4.63 -4.92 0.27
C PHE A 77 4.33 -6.41 0.45
N ARG A 78 3.41 -6.72 1.36
CA ARG A 78 2.95 -8.09 1.60
C ARG A 78 2.00 -8.49 0.46
N VAL A 79 2.25 -9.66 -0.14
CA VAL A 79 1.47 -10.22 -1.25
C VAL A 79 0.44 -11.23 -0.73
N GLY A 80 0.83 -12.06 0.25
CA GLY A 80 -0.01 -13.13 0.79
C GLY A 80 0.78 -14.04 1.74
N PRO A 81 0.23 -15.21 2.13
CA PRO A 81 0.99 -16.22 2.87
C PRO A 81 2.17 -16.77 2.06
N CYS A 82 3.16 -17.33 2.74
CA CYS A 82 4.26 -18.04 2.09
C CYS A 82 3.72 -19.27 1.35
N VAL A 83 4.34 -19.60 0.21
CA VAL A 83 3.92 -20.73 -0.64
C VAL A 83 4.52 -22.06 -0.20
N GLU A 84 5.54 -22.03 0.66
CA GLU A 84 6.18 -23.27 1.12
C GLU A 84 5.33 -23.93 2.20
N GLN A 85 5.24 -25.26 2.15
CA GLN A 85 4.46 -26.02 3.11
C GLN A 85 5.08 -25.88 4.50
N GLN A 86 4.24 -25.83 5.54
CA GLN A 86 4.70 -25.69 6.93
C GLN A 86 5.46 -24.38 7.21
N CYS A 87 5.25 -23.33 6.41
CA CYS A 87 5.75 -21.99 6.68
C CYS A 87 4.58 -21.04 7.02
N ASP A 88 4.56 -20.54 8.25
CA ASP A 88 3.55 -19.56 8.71
C ASP A 88 3.89 -18.11 8.33
N GLY A 89 4.94 -17.93 7.53
CA GLY A 89 5.38 -16.61 7.08
C GLY A 89 4.51 -16.03 5.97
N SER A 90 4.79 -14.77 5.63
CA SER A 90 4.16 -14.07 4.51
C SER A 90 5.13 -13.83 3.37
N LEU A 91 4.64 -13.98 2.16
CA LEU A 91 5.34 -13.56 0.95
C LEU A 91 5.33 -12.03 0.84
N VAL A 92 6.52 -11.44 0.78
CA VAL A 92 6.77 -10.00 0.68
C VAL A 92 7.47 -9.71 -0.63
N ALA A 93 6.87 -8.85 -1.45
CA ALA A 93 7.52 -8.29 -2.62
C ALA A 93 8.51 -7.20 -2.22
N VAL A 94 9.72 -7.32 -2.72
CA VAL A 94 10.80 -6.35 -2.59
C VAL A 94 11.07 -5.80 -3.98
N ILE A 95 10.48 -4.64 -4.26
CA ILE A 95 10.65 -3.96 -5.54
C ILE A 95 11.84 -3.01 -5.41
N GLN A 96 12.92 -3.38 -6.10
CA GLN A 96 14.11 -2.56 -6.21
C GLN A 96 13.86 -1.48 -7.27
N SER A 97 14.46 -0.30 -7.07
CA SER A 97 14.40 0.73 -8.10
C SER A 97 15.28 0.31 -9.30
N HIS A 98 14.88 0.70 -10.52
CA HIS A 98 15.60 0.36 -11.76
C HIS A 98 17.08 0.80 -11.74
N GLU A 99 17.42 1.80 -10.92
CA GLU A 99 18.78 2.35 -10.78
C GLU A 99 19.68 1.54 -9.83
N GLN A 100 19.09 0.71 -8.96
CA GLN A 100 19.86 -0.14 -8.03
C GLN A 100 20.46 -1.38 -8.69
N LEU A 101 20.12 -1.67 -9.96
CA LEU A 101 20.52 -2.86 -10.75
C LEU A 101 20.22 -4.23 -10.08
N LEU A 102 19.69 -4.23 -8.85
CA LEU A 102 19.27 -5.41 -8.14
C LEU A 102 17.91 -5.87 -8.70
N PRO A 103 17.74 -7.17 -8.97
CA PRO A 103 16.46 -7.69 -9.41
C PRO A 103 15.43 -7.53 -8.29
N SER A 104 14.19 -7.22 -8.67
CA SER A 104 13.06 -7.34 -7.75
C SER A 104 12.86 -8.82 -7.38
N GLU A 105 12.45 -9.06 -6.14
CA GLU A 105 12.28 -10.41 -5.61
C GLU A 105 11.02 -10.51 -4.74
N LEU A 106 10.53 -11.73 -4.57
CA LEU A 106 9.55 -12.08 -3.56
C LEU A 106 10.28 -12.90 -2.50
N ARG A 107 10.07 -12.65 -1.22
CA ARG A 107 10.72 -13.41 -0.14
C ARG A 107 9.77 -13.63 1.02
N CYS A 108 9.98 -14.66 1.81
CA CYS A 108 9.28 -14.82 3.08
C CYS A 108 9.79 -13.78 4.10
N ASP A 109 8.91 -13.33 5.01
CA ASP A 109 9.29 -12.46 6.12
C ASP A 109 9.84 -13.23 7.34
N ILE A 110 9.66 -14.56 7.38
CA ILE A 110 10.17 -15.44 8.45
C ILE A 110 11.42 -16.20 7.98
N ASP A 111 11.33 -16.92 6.86
CA ASP A 111 12.39 -17.80 6.39
C ASP A 111 13.20 -17.15 5.25
N PRO A 112 14.50 -16.86 5.43
CA PRO A 112 15.31 -16.24 4.38
C PRO A 112 15.58 -17.16 3.18
N GLU A 113 15.51 -18.49 3.33
CA GLU A 113 15.70 -19.44 2.22
C GLU A 113 14.54 -19.39 1.23
N HIS A 114 13.37 -18.96 1.68
CA HIS A 114 12.16 -18.81 0.87
C HIS A 114 12.22 -17.49 0.07
N THR A 115 13.04 -17.48 -0.97
CA THR A 115 13.24 -16.33 -1.87
C THR A 115 13.06 -16.71 -3.34
N TRP A 116 12.34 -15.87 -4.08
CA TRP A 116 12.02 -16.04 -5.49
C TRP A 116 12.44 -14.80 -6.30
N PRO A 117 13.51 -14.91 -7.10
CA PRO A 117 13.92 -13.83 -7.99
C PRO A 117 12.89 -13.63 -9.12
N ALA A 118 12.86 -12.43 -9.72
CA ALA A 118 11.90 -12.04 -10.76
C ALA A 118 11.67 -13.09 -11.87
N HIS A 119 12.73 -13.78 -12.33
CA HIS A 119 12.61 -14.78 -13.39
C HIS A 119 11.80 -16.03 -12.98
N ARG A 120 11.65 -16.32 -11.68
CA ARG A 120 10.86 -17.45 -11.17
C ARG A 120 9.43 -17.08 -10.78
N TRP A 121 9.01 -15.82 -10.92
CA TRP A 121 7.67 -15.39 -10.50
C TRP A 121 6.55 -16.13 -11.27
N ARG A 122 6.78 -16.48 -12.55
CA ARG A 122 5.83 -17.31 -13.33
C ARG A 122 5.71 -18.76 -12.82
N GLU A 123 6.74 -19.30 -12.20
CA GLU A 123 6.68 -20.62 -11.56
C GLU A 123 5.95 -20.53 -10.23
N LEU A 124 6.24 -19.48 -9.47
CA LEU A 124 5.57 -19.17 -8.21
C LEU A 124 4.06 -18.96 -8.40
N ASP A 125 3.65 -18.18 -9.40
CA ASP A 125 2.25 -17.94 -9.74
C ASP A 125 1.51 -19.25 -10.08
N ARG A 126 2.16 -20.16 -10.81
CA ARG A 126 1.64 -21.51 -11.07
C ARG A 126 1.51 -22.34 -9.80
N ARG A 127 2.46 -22.25 -8.85
CA ARG A 127 2.40 -22.94 -7.56
C ARG A 127 1.26 -22.40 -6.69
N VAL A 128 1.13 -21.08 -6.57
CA VAL A 128 0.04 -20.42 -5.84
C VAL A 128 -1.32 -20.80 -6.43
N SER A 129 -1.44 -20.76 -7.75
CA SER A 129 -2.67 -21.14 -8.45
C SER A 129 -3.02 -22.60 -8.17
N ARG A 130 -2.06 -23.52 -8.26
CA ARG A 130 -2.28 -24.94 -7.94
C ARG A 130 -2.68 -25.16 -6.49
N GLN A 131 -2.04 -24.48 -5.53
CA GLN A 131 -2.37 -24.58 -4.11
C GLN A 131 -3.79 -24.08 -3.82
N ASN A 132 -4.17 -22.97 -4.45
CA ASN A 132 -5.52 -22.42 -4.37
C ASN A 132 -6.55 -23.34 -5.04
N SER A 133 -6.19 -24.04 -6.12
CA SER A 133 -7.04 -25.05 -6.77
C SER A 133 -7.15 -26.35 -5.96
N SER A 134 -6.10 -26.75 -5.22
CA SER A 134 -6.11 -27.94 -4.36
C SER A 134 -6.84 -27.74 -3.03
N GLY A 135 -7.15 -26.50 -2.66
CA GLY A 135 -7.86 -26.12 -1.44
C GLY A 135 -9.38 -26.03 -1.61
N GLY A 136 -10.02 -27.07 -2.17
CA GLY A 136 -11.43 -27.50 -2.01
C GLY A 136 -12.63 -26.54 -2.15
N GLU A 137 -12.55 -25.27 -1.77
CA GLU A 137 -13.67 -24.32 -1.89
C GLU A 137 -13.19 -22.89 -2.13
N ARG A 138 -12.83 -22.56 -3.38
CA ARG A 138 -12.54 -21.17 -3.75
C ARG A 138 -13.85 -20.43 -4.08
N TRP A 139 -14.15 -19.42 -3.26
CA TRP A 139 -15.31 -18.54 -3.40
C TRP A 139 -14.84 -17.17 -3.90
N LEU A 140 -15.36 -16.73 -5.06
CA LEU A 140 -14.93 -15.52 -5.77
C LEU A 140 -16.00 -14.44 -5.72
N THR A 141 -15.61 -13.21 -5.47
CA THR A 141 -16.49 -12.05 -5.62
C THR A 141 -16.72 -11.72 -7.09
N VAL A 142 -17.78 -10.94 -7.37
CA VAL A 142 -18.04 -10.38 -8.71
C VAL A 142 -16.83 -9.64 -9.27
N VAL A 143 -16.09 -8.92 -8.43
CA VAL A 143 -14.90 -8.15 -8.84
C VAL A 143 -13.75 -9.06 -9.25
N GLU A 144 -13.54 -10.15 -8.51
CA GLU A 144 -12.51 -11.14 -8.86
C GLU A 144 -12.86 -11.84 -10.17
N VAL A 145 -14.12 -12.25 -10.36
CA VAL A 145 -14.55 -12.88 -11.62
C VAL A 145 -14.38 -11.92 -12.81
N SER A 146 -14.77 -10.65 -12.64
CA SER A 146 -14.60 -9.64 -13.68
C SER A 146 -13.14 -9.47 -14.10
N LYS A 147 -12.21 -9.40 -13.12
CA LYS A 147 -10.78 -9.20 -13.39
C LYS A 147 -10.11 -10.44 -13.97
N LEU A 148 -10.41 -11.62 -13.44
CA LEU A 148 -9.76 -12.87 -13.82
C LEU A 148 -10.15 -13.32 -15.24
N TRP A 149 -11.40 -13.07 -15.66
CA TRP A 149 -11.91 -13.51 -16.96
C TRP A 149 -12.22 -12.35 -17.93
N GLY A 150 -11.89 -11.11 -17.59
CA GLY A 150 -12.13 -9.94 -18.46
C GLY A 150 -13.60 -9.65 -18.75
N LEU A 151 -14.51 -10.10 -17.88
CA LEU A 151 -15.96 -9.93 -18.04
C LEU A 151 -16.45 -8.64 -17.38
N SER A 152 -17.43 -7.96 -17.98
CA SER A 152 -18.15 -6.89 -17.29
C SER A 152 -18.95 -7.45 -16.11
N THR A 153 -19.14 -6.65 -15.05
CA THR A 153 -19.93 -7.05 -13.87
C THR A 153 -21.34 -7.51 -14.25
N SER A 154 -21.98 -6.83 -15.22
CA SER A 154 -23.28 -7.24 -15.77
C SER A 154 -23.24 -8.61 -16.43
N ASN A 155 -22.17 -8.93 -17.17
CA ASN A 155 -21.99 -10.27 -17.74
C ASN A 155 -21.79 -11.33 -16.65
N VAL A 156 -21.06 -11.01 -15.59
CA VAL A 156 -20.91 -11.91 -14.43
C VAL A 156 -22.27 -12.21 -13.81
N TYR A 157 -23.10 -11.20 -13.53
CA TYR A 157 -24.44 -11.43 -12.98
C TYR A 157 -25.34 -12.23 -13.93
N ARG A 158 -25.29 -11.93 -15.24
CA ARG A 158 -26.04 -12.66 -16.26
C ARG A 158 -25.63 -14.13 -16.29
N LEU A 159 -24.34 -14.43 -16.37
CA LEU A 159 -23.82 -15.79 -16.41
C LEU A 159 -24.12 -16.55 -15.10
N ALA A 160 -23.97 -15.89 -13.96
CA ALA A 160 -24.30 -16.47 -12.67
C ALA A 160 -25.79 -16.84 -12.57
N SER A 161 -26.67 -15.98 -13.11
CA SER A 161 -28.11 -16.24 -13.13
C SER A 161 -28.48 -17.35 -14.13
N VAL A 162 -27.94 -17.31 -15.35
CA VAL A 162 -28.27 -18.27 -16.42
C VAL A 162 -27.77 -19.67 -16.07
N ASN A 163 -26.56 -19.78 -15.51
CA ASN A 163 -25.94 -21.06 -15.17
C ASN A 163 -26.15 -21.46 -13.70
N SER A 164 -26.99 -20.74 -12.96
CA SER A 164 -27.34 -21.04 -11.56
C SER A 164 -26.12 -21.26 -10.65
N TRP A 165 -25.12 -20.37 -10.71
CA TRP A 165 -23.90 -20.51 -9.91
C TRP A 165 -24.22 -20.54 -8.41
N ARG A 166 -23.57 -21.47 -7.69
CA ARG A 166 -23.63 -21.51 -6.23
C ARG A 166 -23.10 -20.20 -5.68
N ARG A 167 -23.88 -19.60 -4.77
CA ARG A 167 -23.57 -18.32 -4.14
C ARG A 167 -23.60 -18.39 -2.62
N ARG A 168 -22.68 -17.69 -1.96
CA ARG A 168 -22.69 -17.44 -0.51
C ARG A 168 -22.69 -15.95 -0.26
N ALA A 169 -23.42 -15.52 0.77
CA ALA A 169 -23.46 -14.12 1.20
C ALA A 169 -22.85 -13.99 2.59
N ASN A 170 -22.00 -12.98 2.80
CA ASN A 170 -21.51 -12.59 4.12
C ASN A 170 -21.85 -11.12 4.35
N GLY A 171 -23.14 -10.84 4.64
CA GLY A 171 -23.72 -9.54 5.03
C GLY A 171 -23.65 -8.40 4.00
N ARG A 172 -22.48 -8.18 3.39
CA ARG A 172 -22.15 -7.06 2.50
C ARG A 172 -21.60 -7.51 1.15
N ARG A 173 -21.20 -8.79 0.99
CA ARG A 173 -20.60 -9.33 -0.24
C ARG A 173 -21.23 -10.67 -0.62
N VAL A 174 -21.40 -10.85 -1.93
CA VAL A 174 -21.81 -12.11 -2.55
C VAL A 174 -20.60 -12.73 -3.22
N TYR A 175 -20.44 -14.03 -2.99
CA TYR A 175 -19.38 -14.85 -3.53
C TYR A 175 -19.98 -15.96 -4.38
N TYR A 176 -19.31 -16.34 -5.47
CA TYR A 176 -19.65 -17.44 -6.34
C TYR A 176 -18.60 -18.53 -6.25
N TYR A 177 -19.03 -19.79 -6.34
CA TYR A 177 -18.11 -20.91 -6.31
C TYR A 177 -17.28 -20.98 -7.61
N GLU A 178 -15.95 -21.02 -7.49
CA GLU A 178 -15.04 -20.93 -8.64
C GLU A 178 -15.29 -22.02 -9.69
N ALA A 179 -15.64 -23.25 -9.30
CA ALA A 179 -15.88 -24.33 -10.25
C ALA A 179 -17.07 -24.03 -11.19
N ASP A 180 -18.11 -23.36 -10.69
CA ASP A 180 -19.28 -23.01 -11.51
C ASP A 180 -18.94 -21.89 -12.50
N VAL A 181 -18.07 -20.96 -12.09
CA VAL A 181 -17.50 -19.92 -12.96
C VAL A 181 -16.73 -20.56 -14.10
N LEU A 182 -15.77 -21.44 -13.78
CA LEU A 182 -14.92 -22.13 -14.76
C LEU A 182 -15.74 -22.93 -15.77
N GLN A 183 -16.80 -23.61 -15.34
CA GLN A 183 -17.67 -24.38 -16.23
C GLN A 183 -18.44 -23.51 -17.23
N SER A 184 -18.65 -22.24 -16.93
CA SER A 184 -19.54 -21.35 -17.70
C SER A 184 -18.81 -20.34 -18.59
N VAL A 185 -17.50 -20.18 -18.40
CA VAL A 185 -16.65 -19.22 -19.14
C VAL A 185 -15.60 -19.92 -20.01
N GLY A 186 -15.57 -21.26 -19.98
CA GLY A 186 -14.75 -22.12 -20.83
C GLY A 186 -15.35 -22.34 -22.22
#